data_AF-A0A943QBJ9-F1
#
_entry.id   AF-A0A943QBJ9-F1
#
_cell.length_a   1.000
_cell.length_b   1.000
_cell.length_c   1.000
_cell.angle_alpha   90.00
_cell.angle_beta   90.00
_cell.angle_gamma   90.00
#
_symmetry.space_group_name_H-M   'P 1'
#
loop_
_entity.id
_entity.type
_entity.pdbx_description
1 polymer ?
#
loop_
_entity_poly.entity_id
_entity_poly.type
_entity_poly.pdbx_seq_one_letter_code
_entity_poly.pdbx_strand_id
1 'polypeptide(L)'
;MLIGGIWLVAIMLIINFFAGAAERNRENVILRPLDMEKPNIKVTLIKELDKCTEEDNEFKKGALTNDIDNTIEEFWDSVQTKLNVMGMMGIPTEVIYKDLNKHIKKMYERGYVFKE
;
A
#
# COMPACT_ATOMS: atom_id res chain seq x y z
N MET A 1 40.66 19.42 27.34
CA MET A 1 39.56 19.76 26.40
C MET A 1 39.34 18.70 25.31
N LEU A 2 39.62 17.41 25.56
CA LEU A 2 39.33 16.30 24.60
C LEU A 2 38.13 15.44 25.05
N ILE A 3 37.86 15.39 26.35
CA ILE A 3 36.84 14.48 26.92
C ILE A 3 35.42 14.95 26.56
N GLY A 4 35.12 16.25 26.64
CA GLY A 4 33.79 16.79 26.34
C GLY A 4 33.36 16.65 24.87
N GLY A 5 34.31 16.76 23.93
CA GLY A 5 34.04 16.58 22.50
C GLY A 5 33.70 15.14 22.13
N ILE A 6 34.35 14.16 22.78
CA ILE A 6 34.08 12.74 22.56
C ILE A 6 32.68 12.37 23.06
N TRP A 7 32.25 12.92 24.21
CA TRP A 7 30.90 12.69 24.73
C TRP A 7 29.81 13.30 23.84
N LEU A 8 30.05 14.49 23.26
CA LEU A 8 29.12 15.10 22.31
C LEU A 8 28.96 14.26 21.04
N VAL A 9 30.06 13.76 20.49
CA VAL A 9 30.02 12.88 19.30
C VAL A 9 29.32 11.56 19.63
N ALA A 10 29.59 10.97 20.80
CA ALA A 10 28.92 9.74 21.22
C ALA A 10 27.41 9.92 21.38
N ILE A 11 26.96 11.02 21.99
CA ILE A 11 25.53 11.34 22.14
C ILE A 11 24.88 11.55 20.76
N MET A 12 25.55 12.26 19.85
CA MET A 12 25.02 12.49 18.51
C MET A 12 24.89 11.21 17.69
N LEU A 13 25.85 10.28 17.82
CA LEU A 13 25.79 8.96 17.20
C LEU A 13 24.65 8.10 17.79
N ILE A 14 24.44 8.16 19.11
CA ILE A 14 23.35 7.44 19.78
C ILE A 14 21.99 7.99 19.31
N ILE A 15 21.83 9.31 19.25
CA ILE A 15 20.60 9.95 18.75
C ILE A 15 20.35 9.58 17.29
N ASN A 16 21.36 9.65 16.42
CA ASN A 16 21.23 9.27 15.02
C ASN A 16 20.93 7.78 14.83
N PHE A 17 21.50 6.92 15.68
CA PHE A 17 21.21 5.48 15.67
C PHE A 17 19.75 5.21 16.06
N PHE A 18 19.24 5.84 17.12
CA PHE A 18 17.83 5.70 17.52
C PHE A 18 16.87 6.38 16.54
N ALA A 19 17.22 7.52 15.95
CA ALA A 19 16.44 8.17 14.89
C ALA A 19 16.36 7.27 13.64
N GLY A 20 17.49 6.72 13.19
CA GLY A 20 17.53 5.79 12.06
C GLY A 20 16.88 4.43 12.36
N ALA A 21 16.85 4.00 13.63
CA ALA A 21 16.09 2.82 14.07
C ALA A 21 14.58 3.10 14.13
N ALA A 22 14.18 4.31 14.53
CA ALA A 22 12.79 4.75 14.53
C ALA A 22 12.23 4.90 13.10
N GLU A 23 13.03 5.40 12.15
CA GLU A 23 12.65 5.48 10.72
C GLU A 23 12.46 4.10 10.05
N ARG A 24 13.11 3.05 10.56
CA ARG A 24 12.89 1.66 10.09
C ARG A 24 11.60 1.03 10.58
N ASN A 25 10.90 1.66 11.52
CA ASN A 25 9.53 1.30 11.87
C ASN A 25 8.53 2.05 10.96
N ARG A 26 8.76 2.08 9.64
CA ARG A 26 7.62 2.14 8.74
C ARG A 26 6.89 0.82 8.93
N GLU A 27 5.86 0.83 9.77
CA GLU A 27 4.92 -0.28 9.84
C GLU A 27 4.59 -0.68 8.40
N ASN A 28 4.67 -1.97 8.09
CA ASN A 28 4.14 -2.47 6.83
C ASN A 28 2.66 -2.13 6.83
N VAL A 29 2.29 -1.02 6.19
CA VAL A 29 0.90 -0.60 6.10
C VAL A 29 0.20 -1.62 5.21
N ILE A 30 -0.56 -2.51 5.85
CA ILE A 30 -1.43 -3.46 5.16
C ILE A 30 -2.73 -2.70 4.88
N LEU A 31 -2.97 -2.39 3.60
CA LEU A 31 -4.22 -1.79 3.18
C LEU A 31 -5.36 -2.79 3.43
N ARG A 32 -6.40 -2.35 4.15
CA ARG A 32 -7.57 -3.16 4.52
C ARG A 32 -8.81 -2.69 3.74
N PRO A 33 -9.81 -3.56 3.52
CA PRO A 33 -11.11 -3.14 3.04
C PRO A 33 -11.70 -2.07 3.95
N LEU A 34 -12.39 -1.10 3.37
CA LEU A 34 -13.17 -0.13 4.13
C LEU A 34 -14.32 -0.84 4.84
N ASP A 35 -14.64 -0.35 6.03
CA ASP A 35 -15.84 -0.78 6.73
C ASP A 35 -17.05 -0.15 6.05
N MET A 36 -17.75 -0.92 5.21
CA MET A 36 -18.91 -0.45 4.45
C MET A 36 -20.22 -0.45 5.26
N GLU A 37 -20.18 -0.98 6.50
CA GLU A 37 -21.34 -1.06 7.39
C GLU A 37 -21.37 0.08 8.41
N LYS A 38 -20.20 0.59 8.82
CA LYS A 38 -20.08 1.76 9.71
C LYS A 38 -20.52 3.10 9.13
N PRO A 39 -20.26 3.45 7.86
CA PRO A 39 -20.71 4.71 7.31
C PRO A 39 -22.22 4.66 7.03
N ASN A 40 -22.91 5.81 7.12
CA ASN A 40 -24.28 5.98 6.59
C ASN A 40 -24.38 5.80 5.05
N ILE A 41 -23.35 5.23 4.42
CA ILE A 41 -23.23 5.02 2.99
C ILE A 41 -23.55 3.55 2.74
N LYS A 42 -24.79 3.28 2.33
CA LYS A 42 -25.20 1.92 1.89
C LYS A 42 -24.63 1.64 0.50
N VAL A 43 -23.37 1.18 0.44
CA VAL A 43 -22.75 0.67 -0.78
C VAL A 43 -23.15 -0.78 -0.97
N THR A 44 -23.59 -1.13 -2.18
CA THR A 44 -23.88 -2.53 -2.55
C THR A 44 -22.68 -3.13 -3.27
N LEU A 45 -22.53 -4.46 -3.23
CA LEU A 45 -21.44 -5.14 -3.95
C LEU A 45 -21.40 -4.78 -5.43
N ILE A 46 -22.58 -4.65 -6.07
CA ILE A 46 -22.69 -4.25 -7.48
C ILE A 46 -22.14 -2.84 -7.70
N LYS A 47 -22.49 -1.88 -6.82
CA LYS A 47 -21.96 -0.52 -6.92
C LYS A 47 -20.44 -0.46 -6.74
N GLU A 48 -19.90 -1.28 -5.83
CA GLU A 48 -18.45 -1.33 -5.64
C GLU A 48 -17.72 -1.97 -6.83
N LEU A 49 -18.33 -2.96 -7.49
CA LEU A 49 -17.84 -3.52 -8.74
C LEU A 49 -17.88 -2.51 -9.90
N ASP A 50 -18.94 -1.70 -9.99
CA ASP A 50 -19.02 -0.60 -10.95
C ASP A 50 -17.92 0.43 -10.69
N LYS A 51 -17.68 0.77 -9.41
CA LYS A 51 -16.61 1.68 -8.99
C LYS A 51 -15.22 1.14 -9.36
N CYS A 52 -14.97 -0.17 -9.23
CA CYS A 52 -13.72 -0.76 -9.73
C CYS A 52 -13.46 -0.45 -11.21
N THR A 53 -14.50 -0.40 -12.03
CA THR A 53 -14.39 -0.09 -13.47
C THR A 53 -14.15 1.40 -13.71
N GLU A 54 -14.75 2.26 -12.89
CA GLU A 54 -14.55 3.71 -12.90
C GLU A 54 -13.08 4.05 -12.59
N GLU A 55 -12.55 3.57 -11.46
CA GLU A 55 -11.16 3.80 -11.04
C GLU A 55 -10.14 3.26 -12.06
N ASP A 56 -10.42 2.08 -12.66
CA ASP A 56 -9.56 1.52 -13.71
C ASP A 56 -9.52 2.39 -14.98
N ASN A 57 -10.60 3.14 -15.25
CA ASN A 57 -10.64 4.07 -16.38
C ASN A 57 -9.96 5.41 -16.04
N GLU A 58 -10.10 5.88 -14.80
CA GLU A 58 -9.42 7.09 -14.30
C GLU A 58 -7.90 6.88 -14.27
N PHE A 59 -7.43 5.73 -13.78
CA PHE A 59 -6.02 5.33 -13.82
C PHE A 59 -5.47 5.34 -15.25
N LYS A 60 -6.19 4.74 -16.22
CA LYS A 60 -5.77 4.75 -17.63
C LYS A 60 -5.68 6.17 -18.18
N LYS A 61 -6.66 7.01 -17.85
CA LYS A 61 -6.68 8.41 -18.30
C LYS A 61 -5.46 9.16 -17.77
N GLY A 62 -5.19 9.08 -16.45
CA GLY A 62 -4.01 9.70 -15.84
C GLY A 62 -2.70 9.23 -16.46
N ALA A 63 -2.56 7.92 -16.65
CA ALA A 63 -1.37 7.32 -17.24
C ALA A 63 -1.14 7.78 -18.70
N LEU A 64 -2.20 8.03 -19.46
CA LEU A 64 -2.12 8.53 -20.84
C LEU A 64 -1.87 10.04 -20.91
N THR A 65 -2.28 10.82 -19.90
CA THR A 65 -2.05 12.27 -19.83
C THR A 65 -0.75 12.65 -19.14
N ASN A 66 0.02 11.66 -18.67
CA ASN A 66 1.29 11.86 -17.94
C ASN A 66 1.13 12.71 -16.67
N ASP A 67 -0.04 12.63 -16.04
CA ASP A 67 -0.34 13.25 -14.75
C ASP A 67 0.03 12.25 -13.65
N ILE A 68 1.28 12.33 -13.18
CA ILE A 68 1.86 11.32 -12.28
C ILE A 68 1.13 11.27 -10.94
N ASP A 69 0.81 12.44 -10.36
CA ASP A 69 0.17 12.51 -9.05
C ASP A 69 -1.23 11.91 -9.12
N ASN A 70 -2.03 12.30 -10.12
CA ASN A 70 -3.34 11.71 -10.34
C ASN A 70 -3.20 10.20 -10.60
N THR A 71 -2.27 9.77 -11.45
CA THR A 71 -2.08 8.34 -11.76
C THR A 71 -1.78 7.50 -10.51
N ILE A 72 -1.02 8.04 -9.56
CA ILE A 72 -0.72 7.36 -8.29
C ILE A 72 -1.97 7.29 -7.41
N GLU A 73 -2.76 8.36 -7.34
CA GLU A 73 -4.05 8.40 -6.63
C GLU A 73 -5.00 7.31 -7.17
N GLU A 74 -5.28 7.32 -8.47
CA GLU A 74 -6.18 6.35 -9.11
C GLU A 74 -5.68 4.91 -9.01
N PHE A 75 -4.36 4.70 -8.94
CA PHE A 75 -3.80 3.38 -8.70
C PHE A 75 -4.24 2.84 -7.33
N TRP A 76 -4.14 3.67 -6.29
CA TRP A 76 -4.53 3.25 -4.94
C TRP A 76 -6.04 3.12 -4.79
N ASP A 77 -6.84 3.97 -5.44
CA ASP A 77 -8.30 3.86 -5.44
C ASP A 77 -8.76 2.59 -6.17
N SER A 78 -8.13 2.25 -7.30
CA SER A 78 -8.32 0.98 -8.00
C SER A 78 -7.96 -0.24 -7.16
N VAL A 79 -6.90 -0.17 -6.33
CA VAL A 79 -6.56 -1.23 -5.37
C VAL A 79 -7.59 -1.30 -4.24
N GLN A 80 -8.00 -0.16 -3.68
CA GLN A 80 -8.93 -0.06 -2.56
C GLN A 80 -10.31 -0.62 -2.91
N THR A 81 -10.86 -0.28 -4.08
CA THR A 81 -12.16 -0.80 -4.55
C THR A 81 -12.15 -2.31 -4.71
N LYS A 82 -11.06 -2.89 -5.22
CA LYS A 82 -10.88 -4.36 -5.32
C LYS A 82 -10.77 -5.01 -3.94
N LEU A 83 -10.08 -4.38 -2.99
CA LEU A 83 -10.04 -4.85 -1.59
C LEU A 83 -11.41 -4.77 -0.92
N ASN A 84 -12.17 -3.71 -1.16
CA ASN A 84 -13.53 -3.54 -0.66
C ASN A 84 -14.45 -4.66 -1.16
N VAL A 85 -14.42 -4.97 -2.47
CA VAL A 85 -15.14 -6.12 -3.04
C VAL A 85 -14.79 -7.42 -2.32
N MET A 86 -13.50 -7.71 -2.10
CA MET A 86 -13.08 -8.90 -1.36
C MET A 86 -13.63 -8.92 0.07
N GLY A 87 -13.58 -7.79 0.77
CA GLY A 87 -14.15 -7.64 2.11
C GLY A 87 -15.67 -7.85 2.14
N MET A 88 -16.40 -7.28 1.18
CA MET A 88 -17.85 -7.44 1.02
C MET A 88 -18.24 -8.87 0.65
N MET A 89 -17.34 -9.63 0.01
CA MET A 89 -17.49 -11.07 -0.24
C MET A 89 -17.15 -11.94 0.98
N GLY A 90 -16.73 -11.33 2.11
CA GLY A 90 -16.35 -12.02 3.33
C GLY A 90 -14.96 -12.64 3.30
N ILE A 91 -14.08 -12.21 2.38
CA ILE A 91 -12.71 -12.72 2.26
C ILE A 91 -11.80 -11.93 3.21
N PRO A 92 -11.15 -12.59 4.19
CA PRO A 92 -10.27 -11.90 5.13
C PRO A 92 -9.03 -11.32 4.44
N THR A 93 -8.58 -10.15 4.90
CA THR A 93 -7.39 -9.47 4.34
C THR A 93 -6.15 -10.37 4.39
N GLU A 94 -5.98 -11.14 5.45
CA GLU A 94 -4.87 -12.06 5.65
C GLU A 94 -4.81 -13.12 4.54
N VAL A 95 -5.97 -13.56 4.03
CA VAL A 95 -6.06 -14.52 2.92
C VAL A 95 -5.63 -13.88 1.60
N ILE A 96 -6.04 -12.64 1.34
CA ILE A 96 -5.68 -11.88 0.14
C ILE A 96 -4.16 -11.74 0.05
N TYR A 97 -3.52 -11.23 1.12
CA TYR A 97 -2.08 -11.02 1.13
C TYR A 97 -1.27 -12.33 1.19
N LYS A 98 -1.82 -13.42 1.74
CA LYS A 98 -1.18 -14.74 1.64
C LYS A 98 -1.06 -15.21 0.19
N ASP A 99 -2.04 -14.91 -0.66
CA ASP A 99 -2.02 -15.29 -2.08
C ASP A 99 -1.04 -14.44 -2.91
N LEU A 100 -0.51 -13.32 -2.37
CA LEU A 100 0.56 -12.53 -3.01
C LEU A 100 1.81 -13.38 -3.26
N ASN A 101 2.21 -14.22 -2.31
CA ASN A 101 3.36 -15.12 -2.47
C ASN A 101 3.16 -16.10 -3.63
N LYS A 102 1.93 -16.60 -3.79
CA LYS A 102 1.55 -17.47 -4.91
C LYS A 102 1.55 -16.71 -6.23
N HIS A 103 1.11 -15.46 -6.23
CA HIS A 103 1.19 -14.59 -7.41
C HIS A 103 2.65 -14.35 -7.83
N ILE A 104 3.54 -14.01 -6.89
CA ILE A 104 4.97 -13.82 -7.14
C ILE A 104 5.59 -15.08 -7.73
N LYS A 105 5.32 -16.25 -7.13
CA LYS A 105 5.79 -17.54 -7.66
C LYS A 105 5.33 -17.77 -9.09
N LYS A 106 4.05 -17.50 -9.37
CA LYS A 106 3.46 -17.62 -10.72
C LYS A 106 4.12 -16.68 -11.73
N MET A 107 4.55 -15.48 -11.32
CA MET A 107 5.27 -14.56 -12.22
C MET A 107 6.66 -15.12 -12.58
N TYR A 108 7.39 -15.65 -11.60
CA TYR A 108 8.67 -16.33 -11.87
C TYR A 108 8.52 -17.57 -12.76
N GLU A 109 7.50 -18.40 -12.51
CA GLU A 109 7.20 -19.59 -13.35
C GLU A 109 6.88 -19.21 -14.81
N ARG A 110 6.42 -17.98 -15.05
CA ARG A 110 6.17 -17.43 -16.40
C ARG A 110 7.39 -16.75 -17.03
N GLY A 111 8.53 -16.75 -16.35
CA GLY A 111 9.77 -16.12 -16.82
C GLY A 111 9.83 -14.61 -16.61
N TYR A 112 8.92 -14.01 -15.84
CA TYR A 112 9.04 -12.60 -15.46
C TYR A 112 10.11 -12.41 -14.38
N VAL A 113 10.78 -11.25 -14.43
CA VAL A 113 11.76 -10.81 -13.43
C VAL A 113 11.28 -9.47 -12.87
N PHE A 114 11.17 -9.37 -11.56
CA PHE A 114 10.82 -8.11 -10.89
C PHE A 114 12.02 -7.15 -10.94
N LYS A 115 11.76 -5.87 -11.19
CA LYS A 115 12.78 -4.82 -11.13
C LYS A 115 13.13 -4.53 -9.66
N GLU A 116 14.41 -4.30 -9.38
CA GLU A 116 14.92 -3.84 -8.08
C GLU A 116 14.73 -2.33 -7.89
#